data_AF-A0A5A7MWQ8-F1
#
_entry.id   AF-A0A5A7MWQ8-F1
#
_cell.length_a   1.000
_cell.length_b   1.000
_cell.length_c   1.000
_cell.angle_alpha   90.00
_cell.angle_beta   90.00
_cell.angle_gamma   90.00
#
_symmetry.space_group_name_H-M   'P 1'
#
loop_
_entity.id
_entity.type
_entity.pdbx_description
1 polymer ?
#
loop_
_entity_poly.entity_id
_entity_poly.type
_entity_poly.pdbx_seq_one_letter_code
_entity_poly.pdbx_strand_id
1 'polypeptide(L)'
;MRARKSHPALIHGTIRFFESPEPILAFERTEDSERLLCAFNLGGKAVDWHPQIAASWTATDLPGCTGTLEDGRIHLPPYGQCILSRK
;
A
#
# COMPACT_ATOMS: atom_id res chain seq x y z
N MET A 1 -16.36 -5.42 -1.34
CA MET A 1 -16.69 -4.12 -1.97
C MET A 1 -16.94 -2.96 -1.00
N ARG A 2 -17.30 -3.17 0.28
CA ARG A 2 -17.65 -2.08 1.22
C ARG A 2 -16.49 -1.14 1.55
N ALA A 3 -15.28 -1.68 1.78
CA ALA A 3 -14.09 -0.91 2.13
C ALA A 3 -13.71 0.15 1.07
N ARG A 4 -13.68 -0.22 -0.21
CA ARG A 4 -13.36 0.72 -1.30
C ARG A 4 -14.30 1.92 -1.39
N LYS A 5 -15.57 1.78 -0.98
CA LYS A 5 -16.56 2.86 -1.06
C LYS A 5 -16.30 3.98 -0.04
N SER A 6 -15.56 3.70 1.02
CA SER A 6 -15.25 4.67 2.07
C SER A 6 -14.00 5.51 1.80
N HIS A 7 -13.24 5.21 0.73
CA HIS A 7 -11.99 5.89 0.38
C HIS A 7 -12.08 6.46 -1.03
N PRO A 8 -12.46 7.74 -1.20
CA PRO A 8 -12.54 8.39 -2.50
C PRO A 8 -11.27 8.23 -3.34
N ALA A 9 -10.08 8.25 -2.70
CA ALA A 9 -8.82 8.03 -3.40
C ALA A 9 -8.76 6.66 -4.09
N LEU A 10 -9.38 5.62 -3.54
CA LEU A 10 -9.42 4.29 -4.17
C LEU A 10 -10.40 4.20 -5.35
N ILE A 11 -11.38 5.09 -5.42
CA ILE A 11 -12.43 5.11 -6.45
C ILE A 11 -12.06 6.07 -7.59
N HIS A 12 -11.87 7.35 -7.27
CA HIS A 12 -11.68 8.44 -8.23
C HIS A 12 -10.27 9.00 -8.24
N GLY A 13 -9.51 8.73 -7.17
CA GLY A 13 -8.17 9.30 -7.01
C GLY A 13 -7.22 8.97 -8.15
N THR A 14 -6.33 9.91 -8.43
CA THR A 14 -5.20 9.73 -9.35
C THR A 14 -4.31 8.56 -8.93
N ILE A 15 -3.49 8.07 -9.86
CA ILE A 15 -2.55 6.97 -9.61
C ILE A 15 -1.13 7.38 -9.97
N ARG A 16 -0.18 7.12 -9.07
CA ARG A 16 1.26 7.31 -9.31
C ARG A 16 2.03 6.07 -8.89
N PHE A 17 2.75 5.45 -9.81
CA PHE A 17 3.57 4.27 -9.51
C PHE A 17 4.85 4.64 -8.74
N PHE A 18 5.25 3.76 -7.83
CA PHE A 18 6.58 3.80 -7.23
C PHE A 18 7.47 2.77 -7.91
N GLU A 19 8.77 3.06 -7.94
CA GLU A 19 9.76 2.05 -8.23
C GLU A 19 9.80 1.05 -7.07
N SER A 20 9.51 -0.22 -7.38
CA SER A 20 9.55 -1.33 -6.43
C SER A 20 10.22 -2.52 -7.10
N PRO A 21 11.01 -3.31 -6.35
CA PRO A 21 11.60 -4.52 -6.89
C PRO A 21 10.51 -5.54 -7.19
N GLU A 22 10.71 -6.39 -8.20
CA GLU A 22 9.85 -7.55 -8.40
C GLU A 22 9.87 -8.45 -7.16
N PRO A 23 8.74 -9.08 -6.78
CA PRO A 23 7.43 -9.11 -7.45
C PRO A 23 6.44 -8.04 -6.94
N ILE A 24 6.93 -6.92 -6.43
CA ILE A 24 6.10 -5.92 -5.77
C ILE A 24 5.54 -4.94 -6.80
N LEU A 25 4.23 -4.73 -6.74
CA LEU A 25 3.54 -3.62 -7.39
C LEU A 25 3.14 -2.59 -6.34
N ALA A 26 3.67 -1.37 -6.46
CA ALA A 26 3.36 -0.28 -5.54
C ALA A 26 2.94 0.99 -6.26
N PHE A 27 1.87 1.63 -5.77
CA PHE A 27 1.39 2.91 -6.28
C PHE A 27 0.68 3.73 -5.20
N GLU A 28 0.72 5.05 -5.34
CA GLU A 28 -0.08 5.97 -4.55
C GLU A 28 -1.43 6.21 -5.24
N ARG A 29 -2.49 6.25 -4.44
CA ARG A 29 -3.80 6.79 -4.81
C ARG A 29 -4.05 8.09 -4.05
N THR A 30 -4.51 9.10 -4.80
CA THR A 30 -4.59 10.48 -4.30
C THR A 30 -5.90 11.13 -4.73
N GLU A 31 -6.69 11.58 -3.76
CA GLU A 31 -7.89 12.42 -3.93
C GLU A 31 -7.95 13.42 -2.78
N ASP A 32 -8.17 14.71 -3.06
CA ASP A 32 -8.19 15.79 -2.05
C ASP A 32 -6.99 15.75 -1.07
N SER A 33 -7.25 15.48 0.22
CA SER A 33 -6.24 15.30 1.28
C SER A 33 -5.92 13.84 1.57
N GLU A 34 -6.61 12.88 0.95
CA GLU A 34 -6.37 11.46 1.13
C GLU A 34 -5.22 10.99 0.23
N ARG A 35 -4.19 10.40 0.85
CA ARG A 35 -3.06 9.78 0.17
C ARG A 35 -2.92 8.35 0.68
N LEU A 36 -3.03 7.38 -0.22
CA LEU A 36 -2.95 5.96 0.10
C LEU A 36 -1.85 5.29 -0.71
N LEU A 37 -0.85 4.72 -0.05
CA LEU A 37 0.10 3.80 -0.68
C LEU A 37 -0.54 2.42 -0.72
N CYS A 38 -0.66 1.85 -1.92
CA CYS A 38 -1.09 0.49 -2.12
C CYS A 38 0.10 -0.34 -2.58
N ALA A 39 0.50 -1.33 -1.77
CA ALA A 39 1.58 -2.26 -2.10
C ALA A 39 1.06 -3.69 -2.17
N PHE A 40 1.40 -4.41 -3.25
CA PHE A 40 0.96 -5.78 -3.52
C PHE A 40 2.15 -6.65 -3.84
N ASN A 41 2.23 -7.82 -3.23
CA ASN A 41 3.13 -8.88 -3.63
C ASN A 41 2.43 -9.73 -4.70
N LEU A 42 2.93 -9.74 -5.92
CA LEU A 42 2.36 -10.55 -7.01
C LEU A 42 2.93 -11.98 -7.06
N GLY A 43 3.87 -12.30 -6.17
CA GLY A 43 4.56 -13.57 -6.10
C GLY A 43 4.06 -14.50 -4.99
N GLY A 44 4.41 -15.78 -5.14
CA GLY A 44 4.07 -16.84 -4.18
C GLY A 44 5.04 -16.97 -2.98
N LYS A 45 5.94 -16.01 -2.78
CA LYS A 45 6.90 -15.98 -1.66
C LYS A 45 6.75 -14.68 -0.88
N ALA A 46 6.93 -14.71 0.43
CA ALA A 46 6.95 -13.49 1.23
C ALA A 46 8.10 -12.57 0.82
N VAL A 47 7.89 -11.27 0.90
CA VAL A 47 8.88 -10.26 0.56
C VAL A 47 8.91 -9.16 1.61
N ASP A 48 10.12 -8.72 1.92
CA ASP A 48 10.38 -7.55 2.75
C ASP A 48 10.87 -6.43 1.86
N TRP A 49 10.19 -5.30 1.91
CA TRP A 49 10.51 -4.13 1.09
C TRP A 49 10.74 -2.91 1.95
N HIS A 50 11.82 -2.19 1.67
CA HIS A 50 12.18 -0.97 2.36
C HIS A 50 12.06 0.22 1.40
N PRO A 51 10.85 0.76 1.20
CA PRO A 51 10.69 1.89 0.31
C PRO A 51 11.34 3.13 0.93
N GLN A 52 12.07 3.90 0.13
CA GLN A 52 12.69 5.17 0.57
C GLN A 52 11.67 6.19 1.09
N ILE A 53 10.38 5.96 0.82
CA ILE A 53 9.28 6.83 1.22
C ILE A 53 8.61 6.44 2.54
N ALA A 54 8.97 5.30 3.16
CA ALA A 54 8.20 4.70 4.26
C ALA A 54 8.02 5.58 5.50
N ALA A 55 8.95 6.51 5.76
CA ALA A 55 9.00 7.31 6.99
C ALA A 55 7.76 8.18 7.23
N SER A 56 6.98 8.50 6.18
CA SER A 56 5.78 9.33 6.30
C SER A 56 4.47 8.54 6.27
N TRP A 57 4.51 7.21 6.23
CA TRP A 57 3.32 6.36 6.08
C TRP A 57 2.93 5.67 7.38
N THR A 58 1.63 5.42 7.54
CA THR A 58 1.09 4.67 8.67
C THR A 58 0.14 3.58 8.16
N ALA A 59 0.15 2.42 8.80
CA ALA A 59 -0.75 1.33 8.46
C ALA A 59 -2.22 1.76 8.60
N THR A 60 -3.06 1.34 7.66
CA THR A 60 -4.51 1.54 7.72
C THR A 60 -5.19 0.27 8.26
N ASP A 61 -6.42 0.40 8.73
CA ASP A 61 -7.30 -0.70 9.15
C ASP A 61 -8.14 -1.26 7.99
N LEU A 62 -7.76 -0.97 6.75
CA LEU A 62 -8.48 -1.39 5.55
C LEU A 62 -8.58 -2.92 5.49
N PRO A 63 -9.81 -3.48 5.43
CA PRO A 63 -10.02 -4.92 5.41
C PRO A 63 -9.28 -5.61 4.27
N GLY A 64 -8.69 -6.76 4.58
CA GLY A 64 -7.96 -7.59 3.61
C GLY A 64 -6.47 -7.31 3.55
N CYS A 65 -5.94 -6.28 4.23
CA CYS A 65 -4.50 -6.14 4.38
C CYS A 65 -3.92 -7.31 5.19
N THR A 66 -2.92 -7.97 4.63
CA THR A 66 -2.19 -9.07 5.26
C THR A 66 -0.72 -8.73 5.48
N GLY A 67 -0.22 -7.67 4.84
CA GLY A 67 1.10 -7.12 5.07
C GLY A 67 1.14 -6.10 6.21
N THR A 68 2.32 -5.89 6.77
CA THR A 68 2.57 -4.99 7.91
C THR A 68 3.60 -3.92 7.55
N LEU A 69 3.59 -2.82 8.31
CA LEU A 69 4.63 -1.78 8.29
C LEU A 69 5.29 -1.74 9.66
N GLU A 70 6.60 -2.02 9.70
CA GLU A 70 7.42 -2.02 10.91
C GLU A 70 8.76 -1.35 10.60
N ASP A 71 9.14 -0.32 11.35
CA ASP A 71 10.42 0.38 11.19
C ASP A 71 10.73 0.82 9.73
N GLY A 72 9.71 1.29 9.01
CA GLY A 72 9.83 1.69 7.60
C GLY A 72 9.94 0.52 6.61
N ARG A 73 9.87 -0.72 7.08
CA ARG A 73 9.84 -1.93 6.26
C ARG A 73 8.41 -2.39 6.06
N ILE A 74 8.00 -2.60 4.82
CA ILE A 74 6.74 -3.23 4.45
C ILE A 74 6.99 -4.73 4.30
N HIS A 75 6.40 -5.53 5.16
CA HIS A 75 6.35 -6.97 5.02
C HIS A 75 5.10 -7.37 4.22
N LEU A 76 5.26 -8.16 3.16
CA LEU A 76 4.16 -8.66 2.34
C LEU A 76 4.21 -10.20 2.27
N PRO A 77 3.21 -10.91 2.82
CA PRO A 77 3.05 -12.36 2.61
C PRO A 77 2.88 -12.73 1.14
N PRO A 78 2.97 -14.03 0.77
CA PRO A 78 2.61 -14.49 -0.58
C PRO A 78 1.24 -13.97 -1.01
N TYR A 79 1.17 -13.33 -2.18
CA TYR A 79 -0.05 -12.69 -2.70
C TYR A 79 -0.69 -11.66 -1.76
N GLY A 80 0.07 -11.16 -0.79
CA GLY A 80 -0.39 -10.24 0.23
C GLY A 80 -0.35 -8.78 -0.20
N GLN A 81 -1.07 -7.96 0.55
CA GLN A 81 -1.20 -6.53 0.31
C GLN A 81 -1.12 -5.74 1.60
N CYS A 82 -0.60 -4.52 1.49
CA CYS A 82 -0.56 -3.56 2.57
C CYS A 82 -1.02 -2.19 2.03
N ILE A 83 -1.97 -1.57 2.72
CA ILE A 83 -2.42 -0.21 2.41
C ILE A 83 -2.01 0.71 3.55
N LEU A 84 -1.26 1.76 3.21
CA LEU A 84 -0.79 2.76 4.16
C LEU A 84 -1.39 4.12 3.82
N SER A 85 -1.57 4.99 4.81
CA SER A 85 -1.99 6.37 4.61
C SER A 85 -0.92 7.35 5.09
N ARG A 86 -0.97 8.57 4.58
CA ARG A 86 -0.21 9.72 5.10
C ARG A 86 -1.07 10.98 5.07
N LYS A 87 -0.75 11.94 5.94
CA LYS A 87 -1.32 13.29 5.92
C LYS A 87 -0.62 14.17 4.89
#